data_AF-A0A8J1YAE8-F1
#
_entry.id   AF-A0A8J1YAE8-F1
#
_cell.length_a   1.000
_cell.length_b   1.000
_cell.length_c   1.000
_cell.angle_alpha   90.00
_cell.angle_beta   90.00
_cell.angle_gamma   90.00
#
_symmetry.space_group_name_H-M   'P 1'
#
loop_
_entity.id
_entity.type
_entity.pdbx_description
1 polymer ?
#
loop_
_entity_poly.entity_id
_entity_poly.type
_entity_poly.pdbx_seq_one_letter_code
_entity_poly.pdbx_strand_id
1 'polypeptide(L)'
;MAAEAISKDVGEIYSRLFDHKPVIQGEINYFIKEFEEKRQDREVERLHKMAYHMEELNNKVMPECHNNMEKYLGDIEAKIKAATYMCNKVTEKEAALNSDELLKSSRAARVKEWSEFIEEMCEKSKAVDDNHEEQAQKLLNHYKELEENLHIVPSPYGTPSK
;
A
#
# COMPACT_ATOMS: atom_id res chain seq x y z
N MET A 1 86.72 -41.72 57.25
CA MET A 1 85.36 -41.47 57.77
C MET A 1 84.95 -40.00 57.64
N ALA A 2 85.69 -39.01 58.16
CA ALA A 2 85.28 -37.60 58.06
C ALA A 2 85.28 -37.02 56.62
N ALA A 3 86.30 -37.32 55.81
CA ALA A 3 86.39 -36.82 54.43
C ALA A 3 85.26 -37.33 53.51
N GLU A 4 84.81 -38.56 53.76
CA GLU A 4 83.74 -39.21 53.00
C GLU A 4 82.37 -38.61 53.34
N ALA A 5 82.14 -38.28 54.63
CA ALA A 5 80.96 -37.53 55.06
C ALA A 5 80.91 -36.13 54.43
N ILE A 6 82.04 -35.41 54.42
CA ILE A 6 82.13 -34.08 53.80
C ILE A 6 81.85 -34.16 52.30
N SER A 7 82.41 -35.14 51.58
CA SER A 7 82.16 -35.31 50.15
C SER A 7 80.70 -35.60 49.86
N LYS A 8 80.02 -36.36 50.72
CA LYS A 8 78.60 -36.66 50.59
C LYS A 8 77.74 -35.41 50.81
N ASP A 9 78.02 -34.65 51.87
CA ASP A 9 77.28 -33.42 52.19
C ASP A 9 77.46 -32.37 51.09
N VAL A 10 78.67 -32.21 50.55
CA VAL A 10 78.93 -31.30 49.42
C VAL A 10 78.21 -31.74 48.16
N GLY A 11 78.17 -33.04 47.86
CA GLY A 11 77.42 -33.58 46.73
C GLY A 11 75.91 -33.37 46.86
N GLU A 12 75.39 -33.45 48.09
CA GLU A 12 73.97 -33.22 48.38
C GLU A 12 73.59 -31.74 48.31
N ILE A 13 74.47 -30.84 48.75
CA ILE A 13 74.31 -29.39 48.57
C ILE A 13 74.36 -29.04 47.08
N TYR A 14 75.28 -29.62 46.32
CA TYR A 14 75.42 -29.41 44.89
C TYR A 14 74.17 -29.84 44.13
N SER A 15 73.64 -31.04 44.40
CA SER A 15 72.41 -31.50 43.76
C SER A 15 71.21 -30.62 44.13
N ARG A 16 71.08 -30.17 45.38
CA ARG A 16 69.99 -29.25 45.76
C ARG A 16 70.08 -27.87 45.11
N LEU A 17 71.28 -27.36 44.87
CA LEU A 17 71.49 -26.03 44.26
C LEU A 17 71.41 -26.06 42.72
N PHE A 18 71.88 -27.14 42.10
CA PHE A 18 72.06 -27.21 40.64
C PHE A 18 71.22 -28.28 39.94
N ASP A 19 70.45 -29.10 40.67
CA ASP A 19 69.44 -29.95 40.03
C ASP A 19 68.22 -29.11 39.68
N HIS A 20 68.22 -28.59 38.44
CA HIS A 20 67.13 -27.80 37.90
C HIS A 20 65.92 -28.65 37.47
N LYS A 21 66.02 -30.00 37.52
CA LYS A 21 64.93 -30.88 37.09
C LYS A 21 63.60 -30.58 37.77
N PRO A 22 63.51 -30.32 39.10
CA PRO A 22 62.23 -30.01 39.74
C PRO A 22 61.61 -28.71 39.21
N VAL A 23 62.43 -27.69 38.95
CA VAL A 23 61.97 -26.40 38.40
C VAL A 23 61.50 -26.57 36.96
N ILE A 24 62.34 -27.18 36.10
CA ILE A 24 62.01 -27.42 34.70
C ILE A 24 60.78 -28.32 34.56
N GLN A 25 60.67 -29.38 35.36
CA GLN A 25 59.51 -30.25 35.35
C GLN A 25 58.24 -29.52 35.81
N GLY A 26 58.35 -28.62 36.79
CA GLY A 26 57.25 -27.75 37.21
C GLY A 26 56.75 -26.85 36.09
N GLU A 27 57.66 -26.18 35.38
CA GLU A 27 57.35 -25.33 34.24
C GLU A 27 56.74 -26.11 33.06
N ILE A 28 57.29 -27.29 32.74
CA ILE A 28 56.73 -28.17 31.70
C ILE A 28 55.31 -28.60 32.05
N ASN A 29 55.08 -29.03 33.30
CA ASN A 29 53.75 -29.46 33.74
C ASN A 29 52.76 -28.28 33.74
N TYR A 30 53.21 -27.08 34.14
CA TYR A 30 52.40 -25.87 34.07
C TYR A 30 52.03 -25.53 32.62
N PHE A 31 53.00 -25.61 31.69
CA PHE A 31 52.76 -25.38 30.28
C PHE A 31 51.70 -26.33 29.71
N ILE A 32 51.87 -27.65 29.91
CA ILE A 32 50.91 -28.66 29.46
C ILE A 32 49.52 -28.39 30.04
N LYS A 33 49.44 -28.12 31.34
CA LYS A 33 48.16 -27.86 32.01
C LYS A 33 47.44 -26.62 31.48
N GLU A 34 48.15 -25.51 31.31
CA GLU A 34 47.54 -24.25 30.88
C GLU A 34 47.22 -24.22 29.38
N PHE A 35 48.06 -24.83 28.54
CA PHE A 35 47.97 -24.69 27.09
C PHE A 35 47.35 -25.89 26.39
N GLU A 36 47.44 -27.09 26.95
CA GLU A 36 46.82 -28.29 26.36
C GLU A 36 45.56 -28.69 27.16
N GLU A 37 45.69 -28.96 28.46
CA GLU A 37 44.60 -29.55 29.26
C GLU A 37 43.43 -28.59 29.53
N LYS A 38 43.69 -27.32 29.86
CA LYS A 38 42.62 -26.34 30.11
C LYS A 38 41.93 -25.86 28.82
N ARG A 39 42.65 -25.87 27.70
CA ARG A 39 42.13 -25.38 26.42
C ARG A 39 41.32 -26.46 25.71
N GLN A 40 41.67 -27.73 25.90
CA GLN A 40 40.96 -28.90 25.36
C GLN A 40 40.69 -28.79 23.87
N ASP A 41 41.67 -28.33 23.10
CA ASP A 41 41.60 -28.20 21.64
C ASP A 41 40.36 -27.45 21.11
N ARG A 42 39.71 -26.63 21.95
CA ARG A 42 38.49 -25.88 21.59
C ARG A 42 38.69 -24.99 20.36
N GLU A 43 39.91 -24.50 20.18
CA GLU A 43 40.31 -23.68 19.04
C GLU A 43 40.30 -24.51 17.74
N VAL A 44 40.81 -25.75 17.79
CA VAL A 44 40.79 -26.69 16.65
C VAL A 44 39.37 -27.11 16.32
N GLU A 45 38.56 -27.44 17.33
CA GLU A 45 37.15 -27.78 17.13
C GLU A 45 36.38 -26.60 16.51
N ARG A 46 36.64 -25.37 16.96
CA ARG A 46 36.06 -24.17 16.37
C ARG A 46 36.48 -23.98 14.92
N LEU A 47 37.75 -24.20 14.58
CA LEU A 47 38.23 -24.11 13.22
C LEU A 47 37.58 -25.17 12.31
N HIS A 48 37.42 -26.40 12.78
CA HIS A 48 36.69 -27.43 12.02
C HIS A 48 35.22 -27.06 11.80
N LYS A 49 34.52 -26.53 12.81
CA LYS A 49 33.14 -26.04 12.65
C LYS A 49 33.07 -24.91 11.62
N MET A 50 33.99 -23.97 11.67
CA MET A 50 34.06 -22.87 10.69
C MET A 50 34.33 -23.41 9.28
N ALA A 51 35.24 -24.36 9.11
CA ALA A 51 35.53 -24.98 7.83
C ALA A 51 34.31 -25.72 7.26
N TYR A 52 33.62 -26.50 8.10
CA TYR A 52 32.38 -27.18 7.73
C TYR A 52 31.30 -26.20 7.26
N HIS A 53 31.05 -25.12 8.02
CA HIS A 53 30.07 -24.11 7.62
C HIS A 53 30.47 -23.38 6.33
N MET A 54 31.75 -23.14 6.12
CA MET A 54 32.24 -22.52 4.89
C MET A 54 32.02 -23.44 3.68
N GLU A 55 32.24 -24.74 3.85
CA GLU A 55 31.96 -25.75 2.83
C GLU A 55 30.46 -25.83 2.53
N GLU A 56 29.61 -25.90 3.56
CA GLU A 56 28.15 -25.93 3.41
C GLU A 56 27.63 -24.67 2.70
N LEU A 57 28.12 -23.49 3.10
CA LEU A 57 27.75 -22.23 2.46
C LEU A 57 28.15 -22.20 0.98
N ASN A 58 29.38 -22.56 0.66
CA ASN A 58 29.91 -22.50 -0.70
C ASN A 58 29.31 -23.55 -1.62
N ASN A 59 29.11 -24.77 -1.13
CA ASN A 59 28.73 -25.90 -1.99
C ASN A 59 27.22 -26.11 -2.06
N LYS A 60 26.45 -25.61 -1.09
CA LYS A 60 25.00 -25.81 -1.04
C LYS A 60 24.22 -24.50 -1.05
N VAL A 61 24.41 -23.66 -0.03
CA VAL A 61 23.55 -22.49 0.19
C VAL A 61 23.72 -21.47 -0.94
N MET A 62 24.95 -21.17 -1.34
CA MET A 62 25.24 -20.19 -2.39
C MET A 62 24.71 -20.65 -3.76
N PRO A 63 24.97 -21.90 -4.22
CA PRO A 63 24.38 -22.41 -5.46
C PRO A 63 22.84 -22.46 -5.45
N GLU A 64 22.23 -22.89 -4.34
CA GLU A 64 20.76 -22.91 -4.20
C GLU A 64 20.18 -21.49 -4.31
N CYS A 65 20.80 -20.52 -3.64
CA CYS A 65 20.42 -19.12 -3.72
C CYS A 65 20.54 -18.60 -5.16
N HIS A 66 21.66 -18.87 -5.83
CA HIS A 66 21.89 -18.47 -7.22
C HIS A 66 20.83 -19.06 -8.16
N ASN A 67 20.59 -20.36 -8.09
CA ASN A 67 19.59 -21.04 -8.92
C ASN A 67 18.18 -20.50 -8.67
N ASN A 68 17.82 -20.21 -7.43
CA ASN A 68 16.52 -19.62 -7.10
C ASN A 68 16.40 -18.19 -7.65
N MET A 69 17.45 -17.39 -7.53
CA MET A 69 17.47 -16.04 -8.12
C MET A 69 17.33 -16.12 -9.64
N GLU A 70 18.12 -16.96 -10.31
CA GLU A 70 18.05 -17.12 -11.77
C GLU A 70 16.67 -17.57 -12.24
N LYS A 71 16.02 -18.48 -11.49
CA LYS A 71 14.71 -19.02 -11.83
C LYS A 71 13.56 -18.04 -11.61
N TYR A 72 13.58 -17.26 -10.52
CA TYR A 72 12.40 -16.50 -10.09
C TYR A 72 12.54 -14.98 -10.27
N LEU A 73 13.76 -14.42 -10.28
CA LEU A 73 13.95 -12.97 -10.26
C LEU A 73 13.37 -12.30 -11.50
N GLY A 74 13.62 -12.85 -12.69
CA GLY A 74 13.09 -12.29 -13.95
C GLY A 74 11.56 -12.33 -14.03
N ASP A 75 10.96 -13.40 -13.50
CA ASP A 75 9.49 -13.55 -13.51
C ASP A 75 8.82 -12.59 -12.51
N ILE A 76 9.44 -12.40 -11.34
CA ILE A 76 9.02 -11.39 -10.35
C ILE A 76 9.18 -9.98 -10.93
N GLU A 77 10.30 -9.69 -11.59
CA GLU A 77 10.55 -8.39 -12.22
C GLU A 77 9.49 -8.07 -13.28
N ALA A 78 9.17 -9.04 -14.15
CA ALA A 78 8.13 -8.88 -15.16
C ALA A 78 6.75 -8.61 -14.55
N LYS A 79 6.38 -9.35 -13.50
CA LYS A 79 5.11 -9.15 -12.78
C LYS A 79 5.04 -7.78 -12.11
N ILE A 80 6.13 -7.34 -11.47
CA ILE A 80 6.21 -6.00 -10.85
C ILE A 80 6.07 -4.92 -11.93
N LYS A 81 6.81 -5.03 -13.03
CA LYS A 81 6.72 -4.07 -14.15
C LYS A 81 5.30 -3.99 -14.72
N ALA A 82 4.63 -5.12 -14.91
CA ALA A 82 3.26 -5.16 -15.38
C ALA A 82 2.29 -4.52 -14.37
N ALA A 83 2.43 -4.81 -13.08
CA ALA A 83 1.63 -4.20 -12.02
C ALA A 83 1.81 -2.67 -11.98
N THR A 84 3.06 -2.19 -12.01
CA THR A 84 3.38 -0.76 -12.05
C THR A 84 2.77 -0.10 -13.29
N TYR A 85 2.88 -0.72 -14.46
CA TYR A 85 2.28 -0.20 -15.69
C TYR A 85 0.75 -0.07 -15.56
N MET A 86 0.08 -1.10 -15.02
CA MET A 86 -1.37 -1.06 -14.81
C MET A 86 -1.78 0.03 -13.82
N CYS A 87 -1.07 0.18 -12.70
CA CYS A 87 -1.31 1.25 -11.74
C CYS A 87 -1.20 2.63 -12.40
N ASN A 88 -0.11 2.88 -13.14
CA ASN A 88 0.08 4.14 -13.84
C ASN A 88 -1.04 4.40 -14.86
N LYS A 89 -1.47 3.37 -15.59
CA LYS A 89 -2.60 3.48 -16.54
C LYS A 89 -3.92 3.84 -15.86
N VAL A 90 -4.18 3.31 -14.67
CA VAL A 90 -5.36 3.67 -13.88
C VAL A 90 -5.27 5.13 -13.45
N THR A 91 -4.14 5.57 -12.91
CA THR A 91 -3.92 6.97 -12.49
C THR A 91 -4.02 7.96 -13.65
N GLU A 92 -3.46 7.64 -14.82
CA GLU A 92 -3.58 8.46 -16.03
C GLU A 92 -5.04 8.59 -16.48
N LYS A 93 -5.79 7.49 -16.48
CA LYS A 93 -7.22 7.50 -16.82
C LYS A 93 -8.03 8.30 -15.81
N GLU A 94 -7.73 8.16 -14.52
CA GLU A 94 -8.36 8.94 -13.47
C GLU A 94 -8.09 10.43 -13.67
N ALA A 95 -6.84 10.84 -13.96
CA ALA A 95 -6.51 12.23 -14.25
C ALA A 95 -7.25 12.76 -15.50
N ALA A 96 -7.41 11.93 -16.54
CA ALA A 96 -8.14 12.30 -17.75
C ALA A 96 -9.66 12.43 -17.50
N LEU A 97 -10.25 11.55 -16.68
CA LEU A 97 -11.66 11.60 -16.28
C LEU A 97 -11.94 12.71 -15.26
N ASN A 98 -10.95 13.03 -14.43
CA ASN A 98 -10.95 14.16 -13.51
C ASN A 98 -10.65 15.49 -14.23
N SER A 99 -10.88 15.53 -15.55
CA SER A 99 -11.25 16.75 -16.26
C SER A 99 -12.63 17.19 -15.76
N ASP A 100 -12.66 17.74 -14.55
CA ASP A 100 -13.79 18.47 -13.99
C ASP A 100 -14.31 19.51 -15.01
N GLU A 101 -13.42 20.03 -15.87
CA GLU A 101 -13.73 20.87 -17.04
C GLU A 101 -14.74 20.25 -18.02
N LEU A 102 -14.56 18.99 -18.46
CA LEU A 102 -15.46 18.33 -19.41
C LEU A 102 -16.82 18.04 -18.79
N LEU A 103 -16.84 17.61 -17.53
CA LEU A 103 -18.10 17.39 -16.80
C LEU A 103 -18.83 18.71 -16.53
N LYS A 104 -18.13 19.78 -16.19
CA LYS A 104 -18.70 21.13 -16.05
C LYS A 104 -19.26 21.64 -17.36
N SER A 105 -18.52 21.51 -18.45
CA SER A 105 -18.96 21.87 -19.80
C SER A 105 -20.24 21.14 -20.21
N SER A 106 -20.28 19.82 -20.04
CA SER A 106 -21.45 19.00 -20.36
C SER A 106 -22.67 19.36 -19.50
N ARG A 107 -22.46 19.63 -18.20
CA ARG A 107 -23.53 20.11 -17.31
C ARG A 107 -24.05 21.48 -17.74
N ALA A 108 -23.18 22.41 -18.10
CA ALA A 108 -23.56 23.75 -18.55
C ALA A 108 -24.36 23.70 -19.86
N ALA A 109 -23.95 22.85 -20.81
CA ALA A 109 -24.68 22.62 -22.06
C ALA A 109 -26.11 22.11 -21.79
N ARG A 110 -26.25 21.12 -20.89
CA ARG A 110 -27.57 20.59 -20.52
C ARG A 110 -28.47 21.62 -19.83
N VAL A 111 -27.90 22.46 -18.97
CA VAL A 111 -28.66 23.55 -18.32
C VAL A 111 -29.15 24.54 -19.36
N LYS A 112 -28.31 24.89 -20.34
CA LYS A 112 -28.69 25.78 -21.43
C LYS A 112 -29.83 25.20 -22.28
N GLU A 113 -29.68 23.95 -22.74
CA GLU A 113 -30.71 23.25 -23.51
C GLU A 113 -32.04 23.16 -22.74
N TRP A 114 -31.98 22.89 -21.44
CA TRP A 114 -33.18 22.85 -20.59
C TRP A 114 -33.85 24.20 -20.46
N SER A 115 -33.07 25.28 -20.27
CA SER A 115 -33.61 26.64 -20.19
C SER A 115 -34.28 27.05 -21.50
N GLU A 116 -33.65 26.79 -22.65
CA GLU A 116 -34.21 27.08 -23.97
C GLU A 116 -35.52 26.29 -24.21
N PHE A 117 -35.54 25.01 -23.84
CA PHE A 117 -36.75 24.19 -23.93
C PHE A 117 -37.88 24.73 -23.05
N ILE A 118 -37.60 25.10 -21.80
CA ILE A 118 -38.61 25.64 -20.89
C ILE A 118 -39.14 27.00 -21.39
N GLU A 119 -38.27 27.85 -21.90
CA GLU A 119 -38.67 29.13 -22.50
C GLU A 119 -39.64 28.90 -23.67
N GLU A 120 -39.30 28.01 -24.59
CA GLU A 120 -40.17 27.65 -25.71
C GLU A 120 -41.53 27.07 -25.25
N MET A 121 -41.53 26.23 -24.21
CA MET A 121 -42.77 25.68 -23.65
C MET A 121 -43.63 26.76 -22.99
N CYS A 122 -43.03 27.69 -22.25
CA CYS A 122 -43.73 28.83 -21.65
C CYS A 122 -44.36 29.72 -22.72
N GLU A 123 -43.64 30.02 -23.80
CA GLU A 123 -44.16 30.81 -24.93
C GLU A 123 -45.37 30.11 -25.57
N LYS A 124 -45.28 28.81 -25.82
CA LYS A 124 -46.39 28.01 -26.37
C LYS A 124 -47.59 27.99 -25.44
N SER A 125 -47.38 27.79 -24.13
CA SER A 125 -48.46 27.82 -23.14
C SER A 125 -49.16 29.16 -23.15
N LYS A 126 -48.39 30.26 -23.13
CA LYS A 126 -48.94 31.62 -23.16
C LYS A 126 -49.74 31.87 -24.44
N ALA A 127 -49.24 31.46 -25.60
CA ALA A 127 -49.97 31.60 -26.86
C ALA A 127 -51.30 30.83 -26.87
N VAL A 128 -51.34 29.66 -26.23
CA VAL A 128 -52.57 28.86 -26.05
C VAL A 128 -53.54 29.58 -25.11
N ASP A 129 -53.07 30.08 -23.98
CA ASP A 129 -53.88 30.84 -23.01
C ASP A 129 -54.47 32.11 -23.65
N ASP A 130 -53.66 32.88 -24.37
CA ASP A 130 -54.10 34.10 -25.07
C ASP A 130 -55.18 33.79 -26.11
N ASN A 131 -55.02 32.71 -26.89
CA ASN A 131 -56.03 32.29 -27.86
C ASN A 131 -57.31 31.76 -27.18
N HIS A 132 -57.20 31.05 -26.06
CA HIS A 132 -58.37 30.65 -25.28
C HIS A 132 -59.13 31.86 -24.73
N GLU A 133 -58.42 32.87 -24.21
CA GLU A 133 -59.02 34.11 -23.73
C GLU A 133 -59.71 34.88 -24.87
N GLU A 134 -59.08 34.98 -26.04
CA GLU A 134 -59.69 35.60 -27.21
C GLU A 134 -60.97 34.87 -27.65
N GLN A 135 -60.94 33.53 -27.69
CA GLN A 135 -62.11 32.72 -28.04
C GLN A 135 -63.23 32.84 -26.99
N ALA A 136 -62.89 32.83 -25.70
CA ALA A 136 -63.84 33.03 -24.62
C ALA A 136 -64.50 34.42 -24.72
N GLN A 137 -63.73 35.46 -25.02
CA GLN A 137 -64.24 36.81 -25.20
C GLN A 137 -65.15 36.93 -26.44
N LYS A 138 -64.77 36.31 -27.57
CA LYS A 138 -65.62 36.23 -28.76
C LYS A 138 -66.95 35.53 -28.46
N LEU A 139 -66.91 34.41 -27.74
CA LEU A 139 -68.10 33.67 -27.35
C LEU A 139 -69.00 34.49 -26.42
N LEU A 140 -68.41 35.17 -25.43
CA LEU A 140 -69.11 36.07 -24.52
C LEU A 140 -69.80 37.21 -25.30
N ASN A 141 -69.09 37.86 -26.22
CA ASN A 141 -69.64 38.93 -27.05
C ASN A 141 -70.79 38.42 -27.94
N HIS A 142 -70.63 37.24 -28.55
CA HIS A 142 -71.69 36.62 -29.35
C HIS A 142 -72.96 36.35 -28.52
N TYR A 143 -72.83 35.84 -27.29
CA TYR A 143 -73.99 35.66 -26.41
C TYR A 143 -74.62 36.97 -25.96
N LYS A 144 -73.82 38.01 -25.68
CA LYS A 144 -74.34 39.36 -25.38
C LYS A 144 -75.13 39.96 -26.54
N GLU A 145 -74.60 39.87 -27.75
CA GLU A 145 -75.29 40.33 -28.96
C GLU A 145 -76.57 39.53 -29.21
N LEU A 146 -76.56 38.22 -28.95
CA LEU A 146 -77.74 37.37 -29.03
C LEU A 146 -78.80 37.76 -27.98
N GLU A 147 -78.39 38.05 -26.74
CA GLU A 147 -79.26 38.54 -25.66
C GLU A 147 -79.89 39.90 -26.01
N GLU A 148 -79.11 40.83 -26.56
CA GLU A 148 -79.60 42.14 -27.01
C GLU A 148 -80.60 42.02 -28.18
N ASN A 149 -80.31 41.15 -29.16
CA ASN A 149 -81.18 40.89 -30.31
C ASN A 149 -82.47 40.14 -29.94
N LEU A 150 -82.47 39.35 -28.86
CA LEU A 150 -83.64 38.61 -28.38
C LEU A 150 -84.60 39.45 -27.51
N HIS A 151 -84.26 40.69 -27.13
CA HIS A 151 -85.08 41.57 -26.28
C HIS A 151 -85.70 40.84 -25.07
N ILE A 152 -84.88 40.12 -24.30
CA ILE A 152 -85.33 39.44 -23.09
C ILE A 152 -85.52 40.49 -21.97
N VAL A 153 -86.75 41.03 -21.87
CA VAL A 153 -87.24 41.73 -20.68
C VAL A 153 -87.45 40.68 -19.56
N PRO A 154 -87.16 40.96 -18.27
CA PRO A 154 -87.35 40.00 -17.19
C PRO A 154 -88.83 39.63 -17.06
N SER A 155 -89.15 38.33 -17.04
CA SER A 155 -90.52 37.84 -16.80
C SER A 155 -90.98 38.18 -15.36
N PRO A 156 -92.11 38.89 -15.16
CA PRO A 156 -92.54 39.38 -13.86
C PRO A 156 -93.74 38.59 -13.28
N TYR A 157 -93.53 37.38 -12.77
CA TYR A 157 -94.37 36.67 -11.76
C TYR A 157 -93.47 35.52 -11.24
N GLY A 158 -92.99 35.46 -10.00
CA GLY A 158 -93.72 35.42 -8.73
C GLY A 158 -93.35 34.11 -8.00
N THR A 159 -92.56 34.21 -6.94
CA THR A 159 -92.08 33.17 -5.97
C THR A 159 -93.25 32.55 -5.15
N PRO A 160 -93.11 31.65 -4.12
CA PRO A 160 -91.93 31.02 -3.46
C PRO A 160 -92.04 29.51 -3.02
N SER A 161 -90.93 29.01 -2.44
CA SER A 161 -90.82 28.03 -1.31
C SER A 161 -91.17 26.53 -1.47
N LYS A 162 -90.14 25.67 -1.38
CA LYS A 162 -89.75 24.94 -0.14
C LYS A 162 -88.24 24.70 -0.12
#